data_AF-A0A8H3ULA2-F1
#
_entry.id   AF-A0A8H3ULA2-F1
#
_cell.length_a   1.000
_cell.length_b   1.000
_cell.length_c   1.000
_cell.angle_alpha   90.00
_cell.angle_beta   90.00
_cell.angle_gamma   90.00
#
_symmetry.space_group_name_H-M   'P 1'
#
loop_
_entity.id
_entity.type
_entity.pdbx_description
1 polymer ?
#
loop_
_entity_poly.entity_id
_entity_poly.type
_entity_poly.pdbx_seq_one_letter_code
_entity_poly.pdbx_strand_id
1 'polypeptide(L)'
;MKLALLLCTAALALASDLRRAAAPYCPGRPVSSKEQLCILKDFLRLVYVKKDVRTAFQAHVTENYIQHTPSFKSGRQATQEALTKYVSMFNFTLAKLSLSDNIAFLMTKQTSPEQEAEGKGMYTVLIDVWRMDGTCLMEHWDAGQAKPADSVNPLVMLDQQTLGDVLGGCDAKPDAKPDAKPDAKPDAKPDAKPDAKPDAKPKCKDSQYWKCGWGWR
;
A
#
# COMPACT_ATOMS: atom_id res chain seq x y z
N MET A 1 5.03 34.28 -69.46
CA MET A 1 4.28 33.44 -68.50
C MET A 1 5.27 32.86 -67.50
N LYS A 2 5.32 33.38 -66.26
CA LYS A 2 6.12 32.80 -65.17
C LYS A 2 5.16 32.10 -64.22
N LEU A 3 5.30 30.78 -64.13
CA LEU A 3 4.49 29.90 -63.29
C LEU A 3 4.97 30.04 -61.84
N ALA A 4 4.07 30.47 -60.95
CA ALA A 4 4.31 30.53 -59.51
C ALA A 4 4.04 29.14 -58.90
N LEU A 5 5.05 28.55 -58.28
CA LEU A 5 4.95 27.30 -57.55
C LEU A 5 4.54 27.61 -56.10
N LEU A 6 3.27 27.39 -55.75
CA LEU A 6 2.80 27.42 -54.36
C LEU A 6 3.25 26.14 -53.65
N LEU A 7 4.17 26.27 -52.69
CA LEU A 7 4.49 25.23 -51.71
C LEU A 7 3.47 25.30 -50.57
N CYS A 8 2.56 24.33 -50.52
CA CYS A 8 1.65 24.11 -49.41
C CYS A 8 2.37 23.27 -48.34
N THR A 9 2.85 23.90 -47.27
CA THR A 9 3.41 23.19 -46.11
C THR A 9 2.26 22.76 -45.20
N ALA A 10 1.88 21.48 -45.29
CA ALA A 10 1.01 20.86 -44.30
C ALA A 10 1.79 20.62 -43.01
N ALA A 11 1.50 21.41 -41.98
CA ALA A 11 2.01 21.17 -40.63
C ALA A 11 1.18 20.02 -39.99
N LEU A 12 1.75 18.81 -39.94
CA LEU A 12 1.24 17.74 -39.10
C LEU A 12 1.51 18.11 -37.63
N ALA A 13 0.46 18.45 -36.88
CA ALA A 13 0.52 18.53 -35.44
C ALA A 13 0.59 17.11 -34.85
N LEU A 14 1.79 16.70 -34.41
CA LEU A 14 1.97 15.52 -33.56
C LEU A 14 1.40 15.86 -32.17
N ALA A 15 0.15 15.47 -31.91
CA ALA A 15 -0.38 15.43 -30.56
C ALA A 15 0.43 14.39 -29.77
N SER A 16 1.34 14.86 -28.92
CA SER A 16 2.09 14.01 -28.01
C SER A 16 1.14 13.56 -26.91
N ASP A 17 0.77 12.28 -26.90
CA ASP A 17 0.11 11.63 -25.77
C ASP A 17 1.12 11.53 -24.60
N LEU A 18 1.39 12.67 -23.96
CA LEU A 18 1.97 12.70 -22.62
C LEU A 18 0.91 12.14 -21.67
N ARG A 19 0.88 10.82 -21.52
CA ARG A 19 0.28 10.18 -20.34
C ARG A 19 0.94 10.84 -19.12
N ARG A 20 0.23 11.78 -18.50
CA ARG A 20 0.60 12.39 -17.23
C ARG A 20 0.83 11.24 -16.27
N ALA A 21 2.09 11.00 -15.89
CA ALA A 21 2.41 10.05 -14.84
C ALA A 21 1.53 10.41 -13.63
N ALA A 22 0.85 9.41 -13.07
CA ALA A 22 0.06 9.63 -11.87
C ALA A 22 0.95 10.30 -10.81
N ALA A 23 0.41 11.31 -10.11
CA ALA A 23 1.18 12.02 -9.09
C ALA A 23 1.65 11.03 -8.02
N PRO A 24 2.88 11.17 -7.48
CA PRO A 24 3.36 10.32 -6.40
C PRO A 24 2.40 10.30 -5.21
N TYR A 25 2.35 9.17 -4.51
CA TYR A 25 1.59 8.97 -3.28
C TYR A 25 2.32 9.51 -2.04
N CYS A 26 3.53 10.05 -2.19
CA CYS A 26 4.32 10.65 -1.13
C CYS A 26 4.57 12.14 -1.43
N PRO A 27 4.55 13.04 -0.41
CA PRO A 27 4.27 12.78 1.01
C PRO A 27 2.85 12.27 1.26
N GLY A 28 2.66 11.60 2.40
CA GLY A 28 1.39 10.98 2.79
C GLY A 28 0.24 12.00 2.83
N ARG A 29 -0.89 11.65 2.23
CA ARG A 29 -2.14 12.41 2.34
C ARG A 29 -3.26 11.52 2.92
N PRO A 30 -4.16 12.06 3.76
CA PRO A 30 -5.24 11.27 4.35
C PRO A 30 -6.14 10.66 3.28
N VAL A 31 -6.48 9.38 3.43
CA VAL A 31 -7.38 8.63 2.55
C VAL A 31 -8.17 7.61 3.38
N SER A 32 -9.25 7.08 2.80
CA SER A 32 -9.99 5.97 3.42
C SER A 32 -9.14 4.70 3.48
N SER A 33 -9.42 3.79 4.43
CA SER A 33 -8.72 2.49 4.50
C SER A 33 -8.89 1.67 3.22
N LYS A 34 -10.03 1.79 2.53
CA LYS A 34 -10.27 1.14 1.24
C LYS A 34 -9.31 1.67 0.17
N GLU A 35 -9.15 2.98 0.08
CA GLU A 35 -8.24 3.60 -0.87
C GLU A 35 -6.77 3.30 -0.53
N GLN A 36 -6.40 3.30 0.75
CA GLN A 36 -5.07 2.91 1.21
C GLN A 36 -4.74 1.47 0.81
N LEU A 37 -5.68 0.54 0.99
CA LEU A 37 -5.53 -0.84 0.53
C LEU A 37 -5.36 -0.93 -0.99
N CYS A 38 -6.03 -0.08 -1.77
CA CYS A 38 -5.88 -0.05 -3.22
C CYS A 38 -4.51 0.48 -3.67
N ILE A 39 -3.99 1.49 -2.98
CA ILE A 39 -2.63 2.01 -3.22
C ILE A 39 -1.60 0.92 -2.90
N LEU A 40 -1.75 0.21 -1.79
CA LEU A 40 -0.91 -0.93 -1.47
C LEU A 40 -1.00 -2.03 -2.53
N LYS A 41 -2.19 -2.38 -3.01
CA LYS A 41 -2.35 -3.39 -4.07
C LYS A 41 -1.68 -2.99 -5.38
N ASP A 42 -1.67 -1.70 -5.73
CA ASP A 42 -0.92 -1.22 -6.90
C ASP A 42 0.60 -1.37 -6.70
N PHE A 43 1.12 -0.98 -5.53
CA PHE A 43 2.51 -1.23 -5.16
C PHE A 43 2.89 -2.72 -5.26
N LEU A 44 2.07 -3.61 -4.68
CA LEU A 44 2.30 -5.06 -4.72
C LEU A 44 2.24 -5.62 -6.14
N ARG A 45 1.33 -5.12 -6.99
CA ARG A 45 1.26 -5.50 -8.40
C ARG A 45 2.51 -5.06 -9.15
N LEU A 46 3.02 -3.85 -8.91
CA LEU A 46 4.25 -3.37 -9.54
C LEU A 46 5.46 -4.21 -9.11
N VAL A 47 5.60 -4.49 -7.81
CA VAL A 47 6.75 -5.25 -7.26
C VAL A 47 6.71 -6.72 -7.66
N TYR A 48 5.62 -7.44 -7.36
CA TYR A 48 5.62 -8.90 -7.45
C TYR A 48 5.15 -9.43 -8.80
N VAL A 49 4.27 -8.71 -9.50
CA VAL A 49 3.71 -9.15 -10.79
C VAL A 49 4.49 -8.54 -11.95
N LYS A 50 4.61 -7.22 -11.98
CA LYS A 50 5.32 -6.51 -13.08
C LYS A 50 6.84 -6.51 -12.91
N LYS A 51 7.34 -6.82 -11.71
CA LYS A 51 8.77 -6.73 -11.34
C LYS A 51 9.37 -5.33 -11.61
N ASP A 52 8.52 -4.30 -11.60
CA ASP A 52 8.91 -2.90 -11.80
C ASP A 52 9.04 -2.20 -10.43
N VAL A 53 10.09 -2.61 -9.71
CA VAL A 53 10.38 -2.10 -8.35
C VAL A 53 10.69 -0.61 -8.38
N ARG A 54 11.30 -0.11 -9.45
CA ARG A 54 11.61 1.32 -9.58
C ARG A 54 10.32 2.14 -9.63
N THR A 55 9.39 1.83 -10.51
CA THR A 55 8.12 2.57 -10.57
C THR A 55 7.33 2.43 -9.26
N ALA A 56 7.32 1.23 -8.65
CA ALA A 56 6.67 1.01 -7.36
C ALA A 56 7.21 1.96 -6.29
N PHE A 57 8.52 2.00 -6.08
CA PHE A 57 9.15 2.80 -5.03
C PHE A 57 9.06 4.30 -5.29
N GLN A 58 9.26 4.74 -6.53
CA GLN A 58 9.17 6.16 -6.86
C GLN A 58 7.73 6.72 -6.70
N ALA A 59 6.72 5.90 -6.98
CA ALA A 59 5.33 6.33 -6.84
C ALA A 59 4.81 6.19 -5.40
N HIS A 60 5.20 5.15 -4.65
CA HIS A 60 4.50 4.76 -3.42
C HIS A 60 5.30 4.92 -2.13
N VAL A 61 6.62 5.08 -2.19
CA VAL A 61 7.50 4.96 -1.02
C VAL A 61 8.18 6.28 -0.70
N THR A 62 8.19 6.66 0.57
CA THR A 62 8.88 7.87 1.04
C THR A 62 10.40 7.78 0.85
N GLU A 63 11.09 8.90 0.69
CA GLU A 63 12.56 8.94 0.57
C GLU A 63 13.27 8.38 1.80
N ASN A 64 12.80 8.76 2.98
CA ASN A 64 13.32 8.35 4.28
C ASN A 64 12.77 6.98 4.75
N TYR A 65 12.53 6.06 3.82
CA TYR A 65 11.94 4.75 4.11
C TYR A 65 12.74 3.98 5.17
N ILE A 66 12.04 3.44 6.15
CA ILE A 66 12.63 2.67 7.24
C ILE A 66 12.55 1.17 6.90
N GLN A 67 13.69 0.50 6.78
CA GLN A 67 13.78 -0.94 6.51
C GLN A 67 14.41 -1.66 7.70
N HIS A 68 13.72 -2.66 8.22
CA HIS A 68 14.16 -3.43 9.38
C HIS A 68 14.80 -4.77 9.02
N THR A 69 14.60 -5.29 7.80
CA THR A 69 15.22 -6.56 7.38
C THR A 69 16.75 -6.49 7.52
N PRO A 70 17.40 -7.34 8.33
CA PRO A 70 18.83 -7.20 8.65
C PRO A 70 19.78 -7.22 7.45
N SER A 71 19.38 -7.83 6.34
CA SER A 71 20.18 -7.92 5.12
C SER A 71 19.96 -6.78 4.12
N PHE A 72 19.07 -5.83 4.42
CA PHE A 72 18.75 -4.68 3.55
C PHE A 72 19.10 -3.37 4.25
N LYS A 73 19.77 -2.46 3.54
CA LYS A 73 19.99 -1.10 4.04
C LYS A 73 18.69 -0.30 3.98
N SER A 74 18.46 0.54 5.00
CA SER A 74 17.35 1.49 5.04
C SER A 74 17.48 2.60 4.00
N GLY A 75 16.36 3.25 3.70
CA GLY A 75 16.22 4.32 2.70
C GLY A 75 15.66 3.82 1.38
N ARG A 76 14.90 4.69 0.68
CA ARG A 76 14.17 4.31 -0.54
C ARG A 76 15.08 3.75 -1.62
N GLN A 77 16.15 4.47 -1.93
CA GLN A 77 17.05 4.09 -3.02
C GLN A 77 17.76 2.76 -2.72
N ALA A 78 18.37 2.64 -1.54
CA ALA A 78 19.10 1.44 -1.16
C ALA A 78 18.18 0.20 -1.11
N THR A 79 16.96 0.36 -0.57
CA THR A 79 15.96 -0.71 -0.56
C THR A 79 15.49 -1.06 -1.96
N GLN A 80 15.20 -0.07 -2.81
CA GLN A 80 14.77 -0.28 -4.20
C GLN A 80 15.81 -1.09 -4.98
N GLU A 81 17.09 -0.70 -4.90
CA GLU A 81 18.19 -1.39 -5.61
C GLU A 81 18.33 -2.84 -5.16
N ALA A 82 18.36 -3.09 -3.85
CA ALA A 82 18.46 -4.44 -3.30
C ALA A 82 17.24 -5.30 -3.64
N LEU A 83 16.03 -4.75 -3.50
CA LEU A 83 14.79 -5.46 -3.78
C LEU A 83 14.63 -5.78 -5.27
N THR A 84 15.09 -4.89 -6.16
CA THR A 84 15.09 -5.15 -7.62
C THR A 84 15.85 -6.43 -7.96
N LYS A 85 17.01 -6.65 -7.32
CA LYS A 85 17.76 -7.90 -7.46
C LYS A 85 17.06 -9.07 -6.79
N TYR A 86 16.47 -8.86 -5.61
CA TYR A 86 15.80 -9.92 -4.86
C TYR A 86 14.61 -10.51 -5.61
N VAL A 87 13.70 -9.65 -6.09
CA VAL A 87 12.47 -10.12 -6.73
C VAL A 87 12.70 -10.78 -8.09
N SER A 88 13.85 -10.56 -8.74
CA SER A 88 14.17 -11.24 -10.01
C SER A 88 14.66 -12.68 -9.81
N MET A 89 15.12 -13.03 -8.61
CA MET A 89 15.61 -14.38 -8.29
C MET A 89 14.50 -15.36 -7.94
N PHE A 90 13.30 -14.87 -7.63
CA PHE A 90 12.22 -15.69 -7.08
C PHE A 90 10.86 -15.42 -7.73
N ASN A 91 10.05 -16.47 -7.72
CA ASN A 91 8.62 -16.42 -7.98
C ASN A 91 7.86 -16.24 -6.67
N PHE A 92 6.74 -15.53 -6.75
CA PHE A 92 5.93 -15.19 -5.59
C PHE A 92 4.48 -15.54 -5.82
N THR A 93 3.86 -16.17 -4.83
CA THR A 93 2.40 -16.29 -4.73
C THR A 93 1.93 -15.44 -3.56
N LEU A 94 1.04 -14.51 -3.82
CA LEU A 94 0.44 -13.66 -2.78
C LEU A 94 -0.78 -14.37 -2.23
N ALA A 95 -0.88 -14.50 -0.92
CA ALA A 95 -1.90 -15.35 -0.30
C ALA A 95 -2.84 -14.63 0.66
N LYS A 96 -2.34 -13.81 1.59
CA LYS A 96 -3.20 -13.10 2.57
C LYS A 96 -2.80 -11.64 2.58
N LEU A 97 -3.76 -10.74 2.42
CA LEU A 97 -3.54 -9.31 2.52
C LEU A 97 -4.56 -8.71 3.47
N SER A 98 -4.09 -7.94 4.44
CA SER A 98 -4.94 -7.18 5.35
C SER A 98 -4.34 -5.80 5.59
N LEU A 99 -5.20 -4.85 5.93
CA LEU A 99 -4.80 -3.51 6.37
C LEU A 99 -5.70 -3.10 7.53
N SER A 100 -5.09 -2.65 8.63
CA SER A 100 -5.77 -2.06 9.78
C SER A 100 -4.89 -0.97 10.39
N ASP A 101 -5.46 0.17 10.76
CA ASP A 101 -4.74 1.25 11.45
C ASP A 101 -3.43 1.68 10.77
N ASN A 102 -3.43 1.78 9.44
CA ASN A 102 -2.27 2.05 8.59
C ASN A 102 -1.15 1.01 8.64
N ILE A 103 -1.37 -0.17 9.24
CA ILE A 103 -0.48 -1.32 9.19
C ILE A 103 -1.05 -2.34 8.21
N ALA A 104 -0.27 -2.63 7.19
CA ALA A 104 -0.57 -3.64 6.20
C ALA A 104 0.25 -4.91 6.44
N PHE A 105 -0.37 -6.05 6.17
CA PHE A 105 0.26 -7.37 6.25
C PHE A 105 0.06 -8.10 4.94
N LEU A 106 1.12 -8.72 4.42
CA LEU A 106 1.08 -9.63 3.30
C LEU A 106 1.75 -10.94 3.66
N MET A 107 1.09 -12.07 3.39
CA MET A 107 1.76 -13.36 3.37
C MET A 107 2.09 -13.73 1.92
N THR A 108 3.37 -14.04 1.67
CA THR A 108 3.83 -14.49 0.35
C THR A 108 4.49 -15.87 0.44
N LYS A 109 4.22 -16.71 -0.55
CA LYS A 109 5.04 -17.88 -0.87
C LYS A 109 6.15 -17.43 -1.80
N GLN A 110 7.38 -17.80 -1.50
CA GLN A 110 8.55 -17.57 -2.34
C GLN A 110 9.17 -18.90 -2.78
N THR A 111 9.45 -19.01 -4.07
CA THR A 111 10.12 -20.17 -4.68
C THR A 111 11.21 -19.72 -5.65
N SER A 112 12.35 -20.42 -5.65
CA SER A 112 13.34 -20.27 -6.73
C SER A 112 12.94 -21.14 -7.93
N PRO A 113 13.42 -20.85 -9.15
CA PRO A 113 13.20 -21.71 -10.32
C PRO A 113 13.64 -23.16 -10.11
N GLU A 114 14.74 -23.37 -9.36
CA GLU A 114 15.23 -24.70 -9.00
C GLU A 114 14.24 -25.43 -8.08
N GLN A 115 13.74 -24.76 -7.04
CA GLN A 115 12.76 -25.35 -6.12
C GLN A 115 11.45 -25.75 -6.82
N GLU A 116 11.03 -25.00 -7.85
CA GLU A 116 9.87 -25.33 -8.67
C GLU A 116 10.15 -26.52 -9.59
N ALA A 117 11.29 -26.51 -10.30
CA ALA A 117 11.65 -27.56 -11.25
C ALA A 117 11.86 -28.92 -10.58
N GLU A 118 12.45 -28.93 -9.38
CA GLU A 118 12.75 -30.16 -8.66
C GLU A 118 11.53 -30.79 -7.97
N GLY A 119 10.38 -30.09 -7.91
CA GLY A 119 9.16 -30.61 -7.29
C GLY A 119 9.31 -30.97 -5.80
N LYS A 120 10.40 -30.55 -5.15
CA LYS A 120 10.80 -30.98 -3.79
C LYS A 120 9.91 -30.43 -2.66
N GLY A 121 8.86 -29.69 -2.99
CA GLY A 121 7.94 -29.10 -2.01
C GLY A 121 8.60 -28.11 -1.05
N MET A 122 9.81 -27.63 -1.38
CA MET A 122 10.56 -26.61 -0.64
C MET A 122 10.16 -25.22 -1.11
N TYR A 123 9.96 -24.32 -0.16
CA TYR A 123 9.66 -22.91 -0.40
C TYR A 123 9.83 -22.13 0.90
N THR A 124 9.84 -20.82 0.82
CA THR A 124 9.78 -19.95 2.01
C THR A 124 8.43 -19.25 2.05
N VAL A 125 7.83 -19.13 3.23
CA VAL A 125 6.73 -18.19 3.47
C VAL A 125 7.28 -16.97 4.16
N LEU A 126 6.99 -15.80 3.60
CA LEU A 126 7.31 -14.51 4.21
C LEU A 126 6.02 -13.86 4.70
N ILE A 127 6.12 -13.17 5.83
CA ILE A 127 5.13 -12.20 6.28
C ILE A 127 5.80 -10.84 6.19
N ASP A 128 5.36 -10.05 5.23
CA ASP A 128 5.78 -8.67 5.05
C ASP A 128 4.78 -7.75 5.76
N VAL A 129 5.29 -6.77 6.51
CA VAL A 129 4.50 -5.79 7.23
C VAL A 129 4.92 -4.40 6.79
N TRP A 130 3.97 -3.56 6.38
CA TRP A 130 4.24 -2.16 6.06
C TRP A 130 3.46 -1.23 6.97
N ARG A 131 4.11 -0.17 7.45
CA ARG A 131 3.41 0.99 7.97
C ARG A 131 3.24 2.02 6.86
N MET A 132 2.03 2.53 6.75
CA MET A 132 1.64 3.59 5.84
C MET A 132 1.35 4.90 6.61
N ASP A 133 1.46 6.02 5.90
CA ASP A 133 0.95 7.32 6.34
C ASP A 133 0.04 7.84 5.24
N GLY A 134 -1.27 7.66 5.44
CA GLY A 134 -2.26 7.89 4.39
C GLY A 134 -1.90 7.12 3.12
N THR A 135 -1.60 7.84 2.04
CA THR A 135 -1.22 7.24 0.75
C THR A 135 0.21 6.71 0.68
N CYS A 136 1.12 7.07 1.58
CA CYS A 136 2.56 6.80 1.41
C CYS A 136 3.01 5.60 2.24
N LEU A 137 3.86 4.72 1.68
CA LEU A 137 4.53 3.64 2.42
C LEU A 137 5.79 4.20 3.09
N MET A 138 5.90 3.96 4.39
CA MET A 138 6.89 4.62 5.24
C MET A 138 7.95 3.68 5.78
N GLU A 139 7.56 2.44 6.06
CA GLU A 139 8.39 1.53 6.86
C GLU A 139 7.99 0.08 6.64
N HIS A 140 8.95 -0.83 6.80
CA HIS A 140 8.75 -2.27 6.58
C HIS A 140 9.52 -3.18 7.51
N TRP A 141 8.87 -4.29 7.86
CA TRP A 141 9.44 -5.45 8.53
C TRP A 141 9.08 -6.71 7.76
N ASP A 142 9.92 -7.72 7.87
CA ASP A 142 9.59 -9.06 7.43
C ASP A 142 9.96 -10.12 8.48
N ALA A 143 9.34 -11.29 8.34
CA ALA A 143 9.79 -12.52 8.95
C ALA A 143 9.53 -13.67 7.97
N GLY A 144 10.45 -14.64 7.92
CA GLY A 144 10.38 -15.75 6.99
C GLY A 144 10.53 -17.10 7.67
N GLN A 145 9.81 -18.09 7.15
CA GLN A 145 9.97 -19.49 7.55
C GLN A 145 10.09 -20.36 6.30
N ALA A 146 11.20 -21.10 6.21
CA ALA A 146 11.40 -22.10 5.17
C ALA A 146 10.62 -23.38 5.47
N LYS A 147 9.98 -23.95 4.45
CA LYS A 147 9.46 -25.31 4.47
C LYS A 147 10.53 -26.26 3.90
N PRO A 148 11.08 -27.18 4.69
CA PRO A 148 11.99 -28.19 4.18
C PRO A 148 11.25 -29.31 3.41
N ALA A 149 12.00 -30.09 2.64
CA ALA A 149 11.46 -31.18 1.82
C ALA A 149 10.85 -32.31 2.68
N ASP A 150 11.46 -32.57 3.84
CA ASP A 150 11.12 -33.64 4.80
C ASP A 150 10.12 -33.18 5.88
N SER A 151 9.32 -32.14 5.60
CA SER A 151 8.27 -31.67 6.51
C SER A 151 7.28 -32.79 6.86
N VAL A 152 7.18 -33.14 8.14
CA VAL A 152 6.25 -34.16 8.66
C VAL A 152 4.80 -33.67 8.78
N ASN A 153 4.59 -32.36 8.83
CA ASN A 153 3.25 -31.78 8.84
C ASN A 153 2.67 -31.86 7.42
N PRO A 154 1.51 -32.54 7.21
CA PRO A 154 0.92 -32.71 5.88
C PRO A 154 0.25 -31.43 5.34
N LEU A 155 0.07 -30.40 6.17
CA LEU A 155 -0.51 -29.13 5.74
C LEU A 155 0.51 -28.27 4.98
N VAL A 156 0.04 -27.62 3.92
CA VAL A 156 0.78 -26.53 3.28
C VAL A 156 0.81 -25.31 4.21
N MET A 157 1.86 -24.49 4.14
CA MET A 157 1.98 -23.30 4.99
C MET A 157 1.11 -22.12 4.51
N LEU A 158 0.51 -22.22 3.32
CA LEU A 158 -0.38 -21.22 2.75
C LEU A 158 -1.58 -21.89 2.06
N ASP A 159 -2.79 -21.43 2.38
CA ASP A 159 -4.01 -21.84 1.70
C ASP A 159 -4.00 -21.36 0.23
N GLN A 160 -4.79 -22.01 -0.63
CA GLN A 160 -4.91 -21.67 -2.06
C GLN A 160 -5.77 -20.40 -2.32
N GLN A 161 -5.34 -19.23 -1.87
CA GLN A 161 -5.89 -17.97 -2.40
C GLN A 161 -5.24 -17.62 -3.73
N THR A 162 -6.05 -17.14 -4.69
CA THR A 162 -5.54 -16.74 -5.99
C THR A 162 -5.05 -15.29 -5.97
N LEU A 163 -4.13 -14.95 -6.88
CA LEU A 163 -3.65 -13.57 -7.05
C LEU A 163 -4.79 -12.57 -7.30
N GLY A 164 -5.86 -13.01 -7.98
CA GLY A 164 -7.06 -12.21 -8.25
C GLY A 164 -7.83 -11.86 -6.98
N ASP A 165 -7.94 -12.81 -6.05
CA ASP A 165 -8.59 -12.59 -4.74
C ASP A 165 -7.83 -11.53 -3.93
N VAL A 166 -6.50 -11.58 -3.98
CA VAL A 166 -5.63 -10.68 -3.22
C VAL A 166 -5.57 -9.28 -3.82
N LEU A 167 -5.32 -9.16 -5.14
CA LEU A 167 -5.04 -7.89 -5.80
C LEU A 167 -6.23 -7.28 -6.56
N GLY A 168 -7.41 -7.90 -6.51
CA GLY A 168 -8.63 -7.39 -7.12
C GLY A 168 -9.34 -6.31 -6.28
N GLY A 169 -10.46 -5.80 -6.81
CA GLY A 169 -11.40 -4.93 -6.07
C GLY A 169 -11.06 -3.44 -5.99
N CYS A 170 -10.08 -2.99 -6.79
CA CYS A 170 -9.57 -1.60 -6.77
C CYS A 170 -9.75 -0.84 -8.08
N ASP A 171 -10.39 -1.45 -9.08
CA ASP A 171 -10.77 -0.79 -10.32
C ASP A 171 -12.00 0.10 -10.08
N ALA A 172 -11.78 1.20 -9.38
CA ALA A 172 -12.60 2.39 -9.43
C ALA A 172 -11.63 3.54 -9.70
N LYS A 173 -11.61 3.98 -10.95
CA LYS A 173 -10.99 5.24 -11.38
C LYS A 173 -11.31 6.33 -10.36
N PRO A 174 -10.39 7.24 -9.99
CA PRO A 174 -10.76 8.34 -9.11
C PRO A 174 -11.87 9.13 -9.80
N ASP A 175 -13.03 9.22 -9.14
CA ASP A 175 -14.12 10.12 -9.53
C ASP A 175 -13.58 11.54 -9.46
N ALA A 176 -13.02 12.00 -10.58
CA ALA A 176 -12.74 13.40 -10.80
C ALA A 176 -14.08 14.11 -11.01
N LYS A 177 -14.69 14.51 -9.90
CA LYS A 177 -15.71 15.55 -9.88
C LYS A 177 -15.52 16.44 -8.65
N PRO A 178 -14.94 17.63 -8.78
CA PRO A 178 -15.08 18.66 -7.77
C PRO A 178 -16.44 19.34 -8.00
N ASP A 179 -17.52 18.74 -7.48
CA ASP A 179 -18.81 19.42 -7.36
C ASP A 179 -19.03 19.84 -5.91
N ALA A 180 -18.50 21.01 -5.54
CA ALA A 180 -19.10 21.89 -4.54
C ALA A 180 -18.45 23.27 -4.62
N LYS A 181 -19.14 24.21 -5.28
CA LYS A 181 -18.98 25.65 -5.00
C LYS A 181 -19.31 25.88 -3.51
N PRO A 182 -18.50 26.66 -2.76
CA PRO A 182 -18.95 27.19 -1.49
C PRO A 182 -19.76 28.46 -1.75
N ASP A 183 -21.09 28.33 -1.80
CA ASP A 183 -22.02 29.46 -1.69
C ASP A 183 -22.64 29.47 -0.30
N ALA A 184 -22.03 30.21 0.63
CA ALA A 184 -22.71 30.92 1.73
C ALA A 184 -21.71 31.81 2.49
N LYS A 185 -21.96 33.12 2.44
CA LYS A 185 -21.31 34.12 3.31
C LYS A 185 -21.83 33.97 4.76
N PRO A 186 -21.07 34.46 5.75
CA PRO A 186 -21.32 34.24 7.17
C PRO A 186 -22.26 35.29 7.74
N ASP A 187 -23.27 34.86 8.50
CA ASP A 187 -24.10 35.77 9.29
C ASP A 187 -23.99 35.47 10.79
N ALA A 188 -23.61 36.56 11.50
CA ALA A 188 -23.88 36.92 12.88
C ALA A 188 -23.21 36.16 14.06
N LYS A 189 -22.81 37.00 15.01
CA LYS A 189 -21.97 36.79 16.21
C LYS A 189 -22.72 36.12 17.38
N PRO A 190 -21.97 35.69 18.43
CA PRO A 190 -22.42 34.77 19.47
C PRO A 190 -23.02 35.50 20.67
N ASP A 191 -24.01 34.89 21.32
CA ASP A 191 -24.47 35.32 22.63
C ASP A 191 -24.75 34.14 23.58
N ALA A 192 -24.36 34.39 24.83
CA ALA A 192 -24.68 33.71 26.09
C ALA A 192 -23.81 32.53 26.56
N LYS A 193 -23.23 32.76 27.75
CA LYS A 193 -22.34 31.96 28.59
C LYS A 193 -23.06 30.80 29.31
N PRO A 194 -22.28 29.86 29.89
CA PRO A 194 -22.76 28.56 30.36
C PRO A 194 -23.19 28.61 31.84
N ASP A 195 -24.18 27.79 32.21
CA ASP A 195 -24.44 27.50 33.61
C ASP A 195 -24.92 26.06 33.85
N ALA A 196 -24.48 25.56 35.01
CA ALA A 196 -24.92 24.38 35.74
C ALA A 196 -24.31 23.00 35.39
N LYS A 197 -23.24 22.66 36.14
CA LYS A 197 -23.06 21.30 36.69
C LYS A 197 -24.17 21.02 37.74
N PRO A 198 -24.52 19.75 37.93
CA PRO A 198 -24.17 19.16 39.22
C PRO A 198 -23.44 17.82 39.10
N ASP A 199 -22.55 17.62 40.06
CA ASP A 199 -21.83 16.38 40.36
C ASP A 199 -22.76 15.21 40.68
N ALA A 200 -22.45 14.03 40.12
CA ALA A 200 -22.74 12.76 40.75
C ALA A 200 -21.71 11.70 40.32
N LYS A 201 -20.68 11.49 41.15
CA LYS A 201 -19.84 10.29 41.11
C LYS A 201 -20.66 9.09 41.57
N PRO A 202 -20.77 7.99 40.81
CA PRO A 202 -21.13 6.71 41.41
C PRO A 202 -19.97 6.24 42.30
N LYS A 203 -20.25 6.01 43.59
CA LYS A 203 -19.34 5.32 44.50
C LYS A 203 -19.26 3.85 44.10
N CYS A 204 -18.13 3.40 43.56
CA CYS A 204 -17.78 1.98 43.59
C CYS A 204 -17.27 1.65 45.00
N LYS A 205 -18.12 1.05 45.82
CA LYS A 205 -17.70 0.31 47.02
C LYS A 205 -17.49 -1.16 46.63
N ASP A 206 -16.29 -1.62 46.94
CA ASP A 206 -15.85 -2.97 47.30
C ASP A 206 -16.39 -4.21 46.57
N SER A 207 -15.41 -4.99 46.09
CA SER A 207 -15.46 -6.40 45.69
C SER A 207 -16.06 -6.71 44.32
N GLN A 208 -15.22 -6.59 43.28
CA GLN A 208 -14.93 -7.63 42.27
C GLN A 208 -14.30 -6.95 41.04
N TYR A 209 -12.98 -7.06 40.92
CA TYR A 209 -12.23 -6.69 39.72
C TYR A 209 -12.73 -7.53 38.53
N TRP A 210 -13.42 -6.92 37.57
CA TRP A 210 -13.23 -7.14 36.11
C TRP A 210 -14.27 -6.47 35.17
N LYS A 211 -15.21 -5.65 35.63
CA LYS A 211 -16.15 -4.95 34.72
C LYS A 211 -16.21 -3.45 34.92
N CYS A 212 -15.37 -2.71 34.20
CA CYS A 212 -15.64 -1.39 33.61
C CYS A 212 -14.58 -1.15 32.52
N GLY A 213 -15.01 -1.04 31.26
CA GLY A 213 -14.12 -0.81 30.13
C GLY A 213 -13.67 0.65 29.97
N TRP A 214 -12.69 0.81 29.07
CA TRP A 214 -12.24 2.02 28.38
C TRP A 214 -11.39 3.04 29.16
N GLY A 215 -10.16 3.28 28.66
CA GLY A 215 -9.37 4.47 28.97
C GLY A 215 -7.85 4.24 28.91
N TRP A 216 -7.25 4.42 27.74
CA TRP A 216 -5.80 4.50 27.54
C TRP A 216 -5.21 5.78 28.18
N ARG A 217 -4.02 5.67 28.76
CA ARG A 217 -3.02 6.76 28.85
C ARG A 217 -1.86 6.39 27.94
#